data_AF-A0A3B9XGF1-F1
#
_entry.id   AF-A0A3B9XGF1-F1
#
_cell.length_a   1.000
_cell.length_b   1.000
_cell.length_c   1.000
_cell.angle_alpha   90.00
_cell.angle_beta   90.00
_cell.angle_gamma   90.00
#
_symmetry.space_group_name_H-M   'P 1'
#
loop_
_entity.id
_entity.type
_entity.pdbx_description
1 polymer ?
#
loop_
_entity_poly.entity_id
_entity_poly.type
_entity_poly.pdbx_seq_one_letter_code
_entity_poly.pdbx_strand_id
1 'polypeptide(L)'
;MKTSPVTASNLRLRRTFAKTKHLIEIPNLIELQKKSYEAFLQKDVDPDRRSEEGLQGVFKSVFPISDFNNTSSLEFVSYTLEPPKYDVDECRQRGMTFAAPVKVTLRLIVFEVDEATEARSIRDVKEQEVYLGEIPLMTANGSFIVNGTERVVVSQLHRSPGVFFDHDGGKSNASGKLIYSARVIPYRGSWLDFEF
;
A
#
# COMPACT_ATOMS: atom_id res chain seq x y z
N MET A 1 -16.86 -28.03 35.61
CA MET A 1 -15.94 -28.44 34.53
C MET A 1 -16.33 -27.67 33.29
N LYS A 2 -15.50 -26.74 32.80
CA LYS A 2 -15.78 -25.96 31.59
C LYS A 2 -14.75 -26.29 30.51
N THR A 3 -15.26 -26.44 29.30
CA THR A 3 -14.70 -27.09 28.12
C THR A 3 -13.44 -26.40 27.62
N SER A 4 -12.37 -27.19 27.49
CA SER A 4 -11.13 -26.80 26.81
C SER A 4 -11.40 -26.62 25.30
N PRO A 5 -10.74 -25.67 24.62
CA PRO A 5 -10.87 -25.55 23.17
C PRO A 5 -10.35 -26.85 22.52
N VAL A 6 -11.21 -27.48 21.73
CA VAL A 6 -10.93 -28.73 21.03
C VAL A 6 -10.04 -28.38 19.84
N THR A 7 -8.74 -28.68 19.94
CA THR A 7 -7.85 -28.65 18.78
C THR A 7 -8.17 -29.89 17.95
N ALA A 8 -8.59 -29.68 16.70
CA ALA A 8 -8.98 -30.75 15.79
C ALA A 8 -7.87 -31.82 15.70
N SER A 9 -8.29 -33.08 15.75
CA SER A 9 -7.53 -34.32 15.50
C SER A 9 -6.72 -34.99 16.63
N ASN A 10 -6.80 -34.55 17.89
CA ASN A 10 -6.44 -35.42 19.03
C ASN A 10 -7.39 -35.14 20.21
N LEU A 11 -8.14 -36.15 20.65
CA LEU A 11 -9.07 -36.13 21.80
C LEU A 11 -8.35 -35.94 23.16
N ARG A 12 -7.17 -35.30 23.18
CA ARG A 12 -6.37 -35.07 24.37
C ARG A 12 -6.84 -33.80 25.05
N LEU A 13 -7.67 -33.97 26.08
CA LEU A 13 -8.15 -32.88 26.94
C LEU A 13 -6.97 -32.17 27.63
N ARG A 14 -6.73 -30.92 27.26
CA ARG A 14 -5.79 -30.03 27.95
C ARG A 14 -6.45 -29.44 29.20
N ARG A 15 -5.96 -29.81 30.40
CA ARG A 15 -6.39 -29.16 31.65
C ARG A 15 -5.81 -27.75 31.74
N THR A 16 -6.67 -26.76 32.02
CA THR A 16 -6.30 -25.36 32.24
C THR A 16 -6.54 -24.99 33.70
N PHE A 17 -5.55 -24.37 34.35
CA PHE A 17 -5.63 -23.85 35.73
C PHE A 17 -5.85 -22.33 35.77
N ALA A 18 -6.15 -21.71 34.63
CA ALA A 18 -6.39 -20.27 34.54
C ALA A 18 -7.60 -19.88 35.41
N LYS A 19 -7.40 -18.91 36.29
CA LYS A 19 -8.44 -18.39 37.19
C LYS A 19 -9.24 -17.25 36.55
N THR A 20 -8.63 -16.55 35.60
CA THR A 20 -9.23 -15.42 34.87
C THR A 20 -9.94 -15.91 33.60
N LYS A 21 -11.08 -15.30 33.28
CA LYS A 21 -11.81 -15.60 32.03
C LYS A 21 -11.17 -14.89 30.84
N HIS A 22 -11.09 -15.58 29.70
CA HIS A 22 -10.81 -14.95 28.42
C HIS A 22 -12.05 -14.16 27.97
N LEU A 23 -11.94 -12.83 27.93
CA LEU A 23 -13.02 -11.92 27.51
C LEU A 23 -13.04 -11.69 26.00
N ILE A 24 -11.90 -11.90 25.35
CA ILE A 24 -11.68 -11.64 23.92
C ILE A 24 -11.00 -12.88 23.34
N GLU A 25 -11.45 -13.30 22.16
CA GLU A 25 -10.82 -14.40 21.42
C GLU A 25 -9.49 -13.95 20.81
N ILE A 26 -8.60 -14.92 20.56
CA ILE A 26 -7.32 -14.63 19.93
C ILE A 26 -7.62 -14.26 18.47
N PRO A 27 -7.24 -13.06 18.01
CA PRO A 27 -7.47 -12.65 16.63
C PRO A 27 -6.58 -13.44 15.67
N ASN A 28 -6.85 -13.30 14.37
CA ASN A 28 -5.98 -13.87 13.36
C ASN A 28 -4.61 -13.18 13.40
N LEU A 29 -3.57 -13.95 13.72
CA LEU A 29 -2.22 -13.42 13.97
C LEU A 29 -1.53 -12.85 12.71
N ILE A 30 -2.03 -13.17 11.52
CA ILE A 30 -1.54 -12.65 10.23
C ILE A 30 -2.52 -11.67 9.58
N GLU A 31 -3.55 -11.25 10.31
CA GLU A 31 -4.60 -10.35 9.83
C GLU A 31 -4.05 -9.00 9.38
N LEU A 32 -3.06 -8.46 10.10
CA LEU A 32 -2.42 -7.20 9.77
C LEU A 32 -1.87 -7.21 8.34
N GLN A 33 -1.13 -8.27 7.97
CA GLN A 33 -0.50 -8.38 6.66
C GLN A 33 -1.56 -8.52 5.56
N LYS A 34 -2.56 -9.38 5.80
CA LYS A 34 -3.66 -9.60 4.85
C LYS A 34 -4.45 -8.32 4.59
N LYS A 35 -4.91 -7.65 5.65
CA LYS A 35 -5.68 -6.40 5.54
C LYS A 35 -4.88 -5.29 4.88
N SER A 36 -3.60 -5.14 5.21
CA SER A 36 -2.75 -4.13 4.59
C SER A 36 -2.61 -4.36 3.08
N TYR A 37 -2.49 -5.62 2.64
CA TYR A 37 -2.33 -5.94 1.22
C TYR A 37 -3.65 -5.90 0.45
N GLU A 38 -4.76 -6.26 1.10
CA GLU A 38 -6.11 -6.09 0.57
C GLU A 38 -6.46 -4.62 0.35
N ALA A 39 -6.15 -3.74 1.31
CA ALA A 39 -6.30 -2.29 1.17
C ALA A 39 -5.40 -1.71 0.07
N PHE A 40 -4.20 -2.28 -0.14
CA PHE A 40 -3.32 -1.88 -1.23
C PHE A 40 -3.91 -2.24 -2.61
N LEU A 41 -4.42 -3.46 -2.78
CA LEU A 41 -4.89 -3.97 -4.07
C LEU A 41 -6.33 -3.59 -4.42
N GLN A 42 -7.22 -3.51 -3.43
CA GLN A 42 -8.68 -3.33 -3.58
C GLN A 42 -9.31 -4.17 -4.71
N LYS A 43 -8.79 -5.38 -4.91
CA LYS A 43 -9.11 -6.23 -6.08
C LYS A 43 -10.59 -6.66 -6.12
N ASP A 44 -11.19 -6.85 -4.95
CA ASP A 44 -12.56 -7.33 -4.78
C ASP A 44 -13.57 -6.18 -4.63
N VAL A 45 -13.11 -4.92 -4.75
CA VAL A 45 -13.93 -3.71 -4.67
C VAL A 45 -14.21 -3.22 -6.09
N ASP A 46 -15.49 -2.89 -6.34
CA ASP A 46 -15.95 -2.28 -7.58
C ASP A 46 -15.15 -1.00 -7.89
N PRO A 47 -14.67 -0.79 -9.14
CA PRO A 47 -13.80 0.33 -9.49
C PRO A 47 -14.31 1.71 -9.05
N ASP A 48 -15.62 1.95 -9.10
CA ASP A 48 -16.24 3.24 -8.77
C ASP A 48 -16.34 3.47 -7.25
N ARG A 49 -16.18 2.39 -6.46
CA ARG A 49 -16.30 2.40 -5.00
C ARG A 49 -14.97 2.26 -4.27
N ARG A 50 -13.85 2.23 -5.01
CA ARG A 50 -12.51 2.14 -4.42
C ARG A 50 -12.15 3.40 -3.65
N SER A 51 -11.63 3.22 -2.44
CA SER A 51 -11.05 4.30 -1.64
C SER A 51 -9.79 4.84 -2.32
N GLU A 52 -9.46 6.11 -2.10
CA GLU A 52 -8.24 6.76 -2.64
C GLU A 52 -6.97 6.34 -1.88
N GLU A 53 -6.79 5.04 -1.70
CA GLU A 53 -5.64 4.42 -1.07
C GLU A 53 -5.06 3.30 -1.96
N GLY A 54 -3.90 2.78 -1.60
CA GLY A 54 -3.27 1.70 -2.38
C GLY A 54 -3.02 2.08 -3.85
N LEU A 55 -3.30 1.16 -4.76
CA LEU A 55 -3.17 1.38 -6.20
C LEU A 55 -4.05 2.54 -6.70
N GLN A 56 -5.28 2.64 -6.22
CA GLN A 56 -6.21 3.70 -6.62
C GLN A 56 -5.67 5.09 -6.26
N GLY A 57 -5.20 5.24 -5.01
CA GLY A 57 -4.59 6.50 -4.56
C GLY A 57 -3.32 6.85 -5.33
N VAL A 58 -2.48 5.86 -5.66
CA VAL A 58 -1.27 6.09 -6.47
C VAL A 58 -1.63 6.59 -7.86
N PHE A 59 -2.54 5.92 -8.58
CA PHE A 59 -2.92 6.37 -9.93
C PHE A 59 -3.56 7.76 -9.92
N LYS A 60 -4.47 8.04 -8.98
CA LYS A 60 -5.06 9.38 -8.82
C LYS A 60 -4.07 10.47 -8.41
N SER A 61 -2.97 10.11 -7.75
CA SER A 61 -1.93 11.08 -7.38
C SER A 61 -1.02 11.48 -8.55
N VAL A 62 -0.93 10.62 -9.56
CA VAL A 62 -0.07 10.82 -10.74
C VAL A 62 -0.86 11.39 -11.92
N PHE A 63 -2.10 10.97 -12.10
CA PHE A 63 -2.99 11.44 -13.17
C PHE A 63 -3.96 12.52 -12.68
N PRO A 64 -4.34 13.49 -13.51
CA PRO A 64 -4.04 13.59 -14.95
C PRO A 64 -2.62 14.08 -15.26
N ILE A 65 -2.07 13.63 -16.39
CA ILE A 65 -0.81 14.12 -16.94
C ILE A 65 -1.13 14.92 -18.20
N SER A 66 -0.82 16.22 -18.18
CA SER A 66 -0.98 17.10 -19.34
C SER A 66 0.35 17.37 -20.02
N ASP A 67 0.32 17.57 -21.34
CA ASP A 67 1.49 18.02 -22.08
C ASP A 67 1.83 19.50 -21.77
N PHE A 68 3.04 19.91 -22.13
CA PHE A 68 3.53 21.27 -21.87
C PHE A 68 2.64 22.37 -22.50
N ASN A 69 2.10 22.09 -23.70
CA ASN A 69 1.25 23.03 -24.42
C ASN A 69 -0.23 22.92 -24.01
N ASN A 70 -0.59 22.01 -23.10
CA ASN A 70 -1.97 21.68 -22.73
C ASN A 70 -2.90 21.35 -23.91
N THR A 71 -2.34 20.78 -24.97
CA THR A 71 -3.09 20.27 -26.14
C THR A 71 -3.56 18.84 -25.95
N SER A 72 -3.05 18.13 -24.94
CA SER A 72 -3.47 16.78 -24.62
C SER A 72 -3.39 16.50 -23.12
N SER A 73 -4.28 15.65 -22.63
CA SER A 73 -4.26 15.17 -21.26
C SER A 73 -4.53 13.67 -21.22
N LEU A 74 -3.73 12.97 -20.42
CA LEU A 74 -3.90 11.56 -20.14
C LEU A 74 -4.55 11.43 -18.76
N GLU A 75 -5.75 10.84 -18.73
CA GLU A 75 -6.55 10.63 -17.53
C GLU A 75 -6.56 9.16 -17.15
N PHE A 76 -6.57 8.91 -15.84
CA PHE A 76 -6.81 7.59 -15.28
C PHE A 76 -8.31 7.35 -15.14
N VAL A 77 -8.80 6.23 -15.69
CA VAL A 77 -10.20 5.82 -15.57
C VAL A 77 -10.34 4.74 -14.50
N SER A 78 -9.65 3.62 -14.66
CA SER A 78 -9.73 2.47 -13.76
C SER A 78 -8.53 1.53 -13.92
N TYR A 79 -8.39 0.57 -13.00
CA TYR A 79 -7.44 -0.54 -13.16
C TYR A 79 -8.10 -1.89 -12.88
N THR A 80 -7.57 -2.92 -13.51
CA THR A 80 -8.01 -4.30 -13.37
C THR A 80 -6.79 -5.17 -13.09
N LEU A 81 -6.93 -6.04 -12.09
CA LEU A 81 -5.96 -7.10 -11.80
C LEU A 81 -6.45 -8.38 -12.46
N GLU A 82 -5.73 -8.85 -13.46
CA GLU A 82 -6.04 -10.13 -14.10
C GLU A 82 -5.63 -11.30 -13.18
N PRO A 83 -6.26 -12.47 -13.34
CA PRO A 83 -5.85 -13.64 -12.59
C PRO A 83 -4.38 -13.99 -12.88
N PRO A 84 -3.65 -14.50 -11.88
CA PRO A 84 -2.28 -14.96 -12.08
C PRO A 84 -2.26 -16.11 -13.10
N LYS A 85 -1.24 -16.13 -13.95
CA LYS A 85 -1.09 -17.15 -15.01
C LYS A 85 -0.87 -18.57 -14.46
N TYR A 86 -0.29 -18.66 -13.27
CA TYR A 86 0.13 -19.89 -12.61
C TYR A 86 -0.26 -19.83 -11.15
N ASP A 87 -0.45 -20.99 -10.53
CA ASP A 87 -0.72 -21.08 -9.10
C ASP A 87 0.56 -21.01 -8.25
N VAL A 88 0.39 -21.03 -6.92
CA VAL A 88 1.48 -20.91 -5.95
C VAL A 88 2.48 -22.08 -6.06
N ASP A 89 1.99 -23.29 -6.28
CA ASP A 89 2.84 -24.49 -6.28
C ASP A 89 3.63 -24.61 -7.59
N GLU A 90 3.03 -24.26 -8.71
CA GLU A 90 3.68 -24.18 -10.00
C GLU A 90 4.77 -23.09 -10.01
N CYS A 91 4.49 -21.91 -9.45
CA CYS A 91 5.50 -20.87 -9.29
C CYS A 91 6.68 -21.33 -8.43
N ARG A 92 6.40 -22.06 -7.33
CA ARG A 92 7.43 -22.60 -6.43
C ARG A 92 8.30 -23.64 -7.13
N GLN A 93 7.70 -24.57 -7.90
CA GLN A 93 8.43 -25.63 -8.61
C GLN A 93 9.26 -25.09 -9.78
N ARG A 94 8.74 -24.12 -10.54
CA ARG A 94 9.37 -23.59 -11.76
C ARG A 94 10.30 -22.40 -11.52
N GLY A 95 10.46 -21.94 -10.29
CA GLY A 95 11.30 -20.78 -10.01
C GLY A 95 10.69 -19.43 -10.44
N MET A 96 9.35 -19.34 -10.56
CA MET A 96 8.65 -18.14 -11.03
C MET A 96 8.10 -17.31 -9.86
N THR A 97 7.69 -16.07 -10.14
CA THR A 97 7.00 -15.21 -9.17
C THR A 97 5.49 -15.40 -9.31
N PHE A 98 4.78 -15.57 -8.19
CA PHE A 98 3.32 -15.63 -8.19
C PHE A 98 2.77 -14.20 -8.24
N ALA A 99 2.30 -13.76 -9.40
CA ALA A 99 1.91 -12.38 -9.67
C ALA A 99 0.69 -12.28 -10.60
N ALA A 100 -0.06 -11.17 -10.45
CA ALA A 100 -1.18 -10.80 -11.30
C ALA A 100 -0.78 -9.69 -12.29
N PRO A 101 -1.12 -9.80 -13.58
CA PRO A 101 -1.03 -8.70 -14.52
C PRO A 101 -1.91 -7.52 -14.09
N VAL A 102 -1.37 -6.31 -14.13
CA VAL A 102 -2.09 -5.06 -13.89
C VAL A 102 -2.35 -4.39 -15.23
N LYS A 103 -3.62 -4.20 -15.53
CA LYS A 103 -4.07 -3.41 -16.66
C LYS A 103 -4.74 -2.14 -16.16
N VAL A 104 -4.51 -1.05 -16.86
CA VAL A 104 -5.04 0.27 -16.52
C VAL A 104 -5.74 0.85 -17.73
N THR A 105 -6.99 1.25 -17.53
CA THR A 105 -7.77 1.98 -18.52
C THR A 105 -7.40 3.45 -18.44
N LEU A 106 -6.79 3.95 -19.50
CA LEU A 106 -6.38 5.34 -19.63
C LEU A 106 -7.19 6.02 -20.72
N ARG A 107 -7.49 7.29 -20.53
CA ARG A 107 -8.19 8.12 -21.51
C ARG A 107 -7.28 9.26 -21.96
N LEU A 108 -6.94 9.28 -23.24
CA LEU A 108 -6.27 10.39 -23.89
C LEU A 108 -7.32 11.36 -24.43
N ILE A 109 -7.31 12.59 -23.93
CA ILE A 109 -8.13 13.70 -24.42
C ILE A 109 -7.21 14.62 -25.22
N VAL A 110 -7.56 14.89 -26.48
CA VAL A 110 -6.86 15.86 -27.33
C VAL A 110 -7.75 17.09 -27.47
N PHE A 111 -7.18 18.25 -27.19
CA PHE A 111 -7.83 19.54 -27.29
C PHE A 111 -7.44 20.25 -28.58
N GLU A 112 -8.39 20.98 -29.15
CA GLU A 112 -8.14 22.01 -30.15
C GLU A 112 -8.21 23.37 -29.46
N VAL A 113 -7.13 24.15 -29.63
CA VAL A 113 -6.97 25.47 -29.04
C VAL A 113 -7.17 26.50 -30.14
N ASP A 114 -8.15 27.37 -29.97
CA ASP A 114 -8.35 28.52 -30.86
C ASP A 114 -7.31 29.60 -30.54
N GLU A 115 -6.44 29.92 -31.50
CA GLU A 115 -5.36 30.90 -31.34
C GLU A 115 -5.87 32.33 -31.07
N ALA A 116 -7.11 32.65 -31.47
CA ALA A 116 -7.68 33.99 -31.29
C ALA A 116 -8.40 34.17 -29.94
N THR A 117 -8.97 33.10 -29.38
CA THR A 117 -9.80 33.16 -28.17
C THR A 117 -9.20 32.42 -26.98
N GLU A 118 -8.11 31.67 -27.18
CA GLU A 118 -7.53 30.70 -26.23
C GLU A 118 -8.53 29.65 -25.72
N ALA A 119 -9.71 29.56 -26.34
CA ALA A 119 -10.74 28.63 -25.94
C ALA A 119 -10.32 27.20 -26.29
N ARG A 120 -10.50 26.28 -25.34
CA ARG A 120 -10.21 24.86 -25.50
C ARG A 120 -11.49 24.11 -25.82
N SER A 121 -11.48 23.38 -26.92
CA SER A 121 -12.55 22.44 -27.28
C SER A 121 -11.98 21.03 -27.36
N ILE A 122 -12.81 20.03 -27.06
CA ILE A 122 -12.40 18.63 -27.16
C ILE A 122 -12.43 18.25 -28.63
N ARG A 123 -11.26 17.87 -29.17
CA ARG A 123 -11.12 17.41 -30.54
C ARG A 123 -11.33 15.90 -30.66
N ASP A 124 -10.71 15.15 -29.76
CA ASP A 124 -10.72 13.68 -29.80
C ASP A 124 -10.58 13.11 -28.39
N VAL A 125 -11.19 11.95 -28.18
CA VAL A 125 -11.11 11.19 -26.92
C VAL A 125 -10.89 9.73 -27.27
N LYS A 126 -9.77 9.18 -26.81
CA LYS A 126 -9.44 7.76 -26.96
C LYS A 126 -9.24 7.12 -25.61
N GLU A 127 -10.04 6.09 -25.33
CA GLU A 127 -9.90 5.28 -24.14
C GLU A 127 -9.30 3.92 -24.52
N GLN A 128 -8.27 3.50 -23.79
CA GLN A 128 -7.58 2.25 -24.06
C GLN A 128 -7.09 1.59 -22.77
N GLU A 129 -7.22 0.27 -22.73
CA GLU A 129 -6.62 -0.57 -21.70
C GLU A 129 -5.14 -0.82 -22.02
N VAL A 130 -4.25 -0.49 -21.08
CA VAL A 130 -2.80 -0.62 -21.20
C VAL A 130 -2.28 -1.55 -20.10
N TYR A 131 -1.44 -2.51 -20.47
CA TYR A 131 -0.72 -3.34 -19.51
C TYR A 131 0.46 -2.56 -18.90
N LEU A 132 0.49 -2.42 -17.58
CA LEU A 132 1.54 -1.68 -16.86
C LEU A 132 2.59 -2.56 -16.18
N GLY A 133 2.32 -3.85 -15.99
CA GLY A 133 3.25 -4.77 -15.33
C GLY A 133 2.53 -5.85 -14.55
N GLU A 134 3.28 -6.57 -13.71
CA GLU A 134 2.72 -7.58 -12.80
C GLU A 134 2.97 -7.18 -11.34
N ILE A 135 2.00 -7.47 -10.47
CA ILE A 135 2.13 -7.27 -9.02
C ILE A 135 2.14 -8.65 -8.34
N PRO A 136 3.17 -8.98 -7.53
CA PRO A 136 3.22 -10.22 -6.77
C PRO A 136 2.00 -10.37 -5.86
N LEU A 137 1.31 -11.51 -5.90
CA LEU A 137 0.14 -11.74 -5.05
C LEU A 137 0.53 -12.40 -3.73
N MET A 138 -0.17 -12.02 -2.66
CA MET A 138 -0.02 -12.63 -1.34
C MET A 138 -0.72 -14.00 -1.30
N THR A 139 -0.02 -15.01 -0.77
CA THR A 139 -0.58 -16.34 -0.54
C THR A 139 -1.56 -16.33 0.63
N ALA A 140 -2.30 -17.44 0.82
CA ALA A 140 -3.20 -17.60 1.97
C ALA A 140 -2.50 -17.49 3.35
N ASN A 141 -1.17 -17.63 3.39
CA ASN A 141 -0.38 -17.59 4.62
C ASN A 141 0.24 -16.21 4.91
N GLY A 142 0.03 -15.22 4.05
CA GLY A 142 0.62 -13.88 4.22
C GLY A 142 2.05 -13.76 3.68
N SER A 143 2.49 -14.70 2.85
CA SER A 143 3.80 -14.72 2.17
C SER A 143 3.66 -14.42 0.68
N PHE A 144 4.79 -14.31 -0.01
CA PHE A 144 4.89 -14.10 -1.46
C PHE A 144 5.84 -15.11 -2.06
N ILE A 145 5.53 -15.63 -3.25
CA ILE A 145 6.48 -16.44 -4.02
C ILE A 145 7.21 -15.50 -4.98
N VAL A 146 8.52 -15.33 -4.78
CA VAL A 146 9.40 -14.50 -5.62
C VAL A 146 10.54 -15.36 -6.12
N ASN A 147 10.61 -15.54 -7.45
CA ASN A 147 11.58 -16.42 -8.10
C ASN A 147 11.60 -17.84 -7.48
N GLY A 148 10.42 -18.43 -7.29
CA GLY A 148 10.20 -19.74 -6.67
C GLY A 148 10.45 -19.82 -5.16
N THR A 149 10.93 -18.76 -4.54
CA THR A 149 11.23 -18.73 -3.11
C THR A 149 10.15 -17.99 -2.33
N GLU A 150 9.73 -18.55 -1.21
CA GLU A 150 8.76 -17.91 -0.33
C GLU A 150 9.42 -16.80 0.49
N ARG A 151 8.82 -15.61 0.48
CA ARG A 151 9.30 -14.41 1.17
C ARG A 151 8.18 -13.79 1.99
N VAL A 152 8.58 -13.11 3.06
CA VAL A 152 7.66 -12.36 3.94
C VAL A 152 8.16 -10.92 4.03
N VAL A 153 7.22 -9.98 3.90
CA VAL A 153 7.48 -8.56 4.14
C VAL A 153 7.22 -8.27 5.62
N VAL A 154 8.24 -7.79 6.33
CA VAL A 154 8.12 -7.44 7.74
C VAL A 154 7.66 -5.99 7.89
N SER A 155 6.75 -5.74 8.85
CA SER A 155 6.32 -4.38 9.16
C SER A 155 7.48 -3.57 9.74
N GLN A 156 7.67 -2.35 9.23
CA GLN A 156 8.71 -1.45 9.67
C GLN A 156 8.18 -0.46 10.72
N LEU A 157 8.88 -0.34 11.85
CA LEU A 157 8.67 0.75 12.80
C LEU A 157 9.58 1.94 12.43
N HIS A 158 8.97 3.07 12.10
CA HIS A 158 9.66 4.31 11.76
C HIS A 158 8.97 5.49 12.42
N ARG A 159 9.67 6.64 12.49
CA ARG A 159 9.08 7.87 13.05
C ARG A 159 7.98 8.37 12.12
N SER A 160 6.83 8.73 12.69
CA SER A 160 5.76 9.36 11.94
C SER A 160 6.20 10.74 11.43
N PRO A 161 5.68 11.20 10.28
CA PRO A 161 5.80 12.60 9.89
C PRO A 161 5.22 13.52 10.96
N GLY A 162 5.80 14.71 11.12
CA GLY A 162 5.36 15.68 12.11
C GLY A 162 6.46 16.61 12.58
N VAL A 163 6.15 17.39 13.61
CA VAL A 163 7.10 18.28 14.28
C VAL A 163 7.52 17.65 15.59
N PHE A 164 8.84 17.52 15.79
CA PHE A 164 9.45 16.97 16.98
C PHE A 164 10.21 18.08 17.71
N PHE A 165 9.93 18.26 18.99
CA PHE A 165 10.68 19.13 19.88
C PHE A 165 11.54 18.27 20.80
N ASP A 166 12.83 18.55 20.85
CA ASP A 166 13.80 17.79 21.66
C ASP A 166 14.75 18.74 22.39
N HIS A 167 15.52 18.21 23.33
CA HIS A 167 16.63 18.92 23.95
C HIS A 167 17.83 18.00 24.17
N ASP A 168 19.04 18.57 24.12
CA ASP A 168 20.29 17.82 24.31
C ASP A 168 20.49 17.27 25.75
N GLY A 169 19.64 17.70 26.69
CA GLY A 169 19.73 17.33 28.11
C GLY A 169 20.91 17.98 28.83
N GLY A 170 21.40 19.11 28.31
CA GLY A 170 22.51 19.89 28.87
C GLY A 170 23.87 19.23 28.65
N LYS A 171 23.95 18.23 27.76
CA LYS A 171 25.17 17.45 27.50
C LYS A 171 26.14 18.16 26.54
N SER A 172 25.64 19.04 25.67
CA SER A 172 26.45 19.68 24.63
C SER A 172 27.21 20.91 25.13
N ASN A 173 26.69 21.59 26.15
CA ASN A 173 27.26 22.83 26.67
C ASN A 173 27.83 22.60 28.07
N ALA A 174 29.09 22.99 28.29
CA ALA A 174 29.76 22.86 29.59
C ALA A 174 29.05 23.64 30.72
N SER A 175 28.23 24.64 30.39
CA SER A 175 27.36 25.35 31.34
C SER A 175 26.16 24.54 31.83
N GLY A 176 25.87 23.38 31.23
CA GLY A 176 24.68 22.59 31.49
C GLY A 176 23.39 23.20 30.94
N LYS A 177 23.49 24.29 30.16
CA LYS A 177 22.33 24.91 29.51
C LYS A 177 21.71 23.93 28.51
N LEU A 178 20.39 23.75 28.60
CA LEU A 178 19.62 22.98 27.64
C LEU A 178 19.62 23.70 26.28
N ILE A 179 20.00 22.98 25.23
CA ILE A 179 19.80 23.39 23.85
C ILE A 179 18.57 22.67 23.34
N TYR A 180 17.57 23.46 22.95
CA TYR A 180 16.33 22.96 22.36
C TYR A 180 16.46 22.91 20.85
N SER A 181 15.86 21.89 20.24
CA SER A 181 15.74 21.78 18.80
C SER A 181 14.31 21.50 18.38
N ALA A 182 13.97 21.95 17.17
CA ALA A 182 12.73 21.61 16.50
C ALA A 182 13.06 20.98 15.15
N ARG A 183 12.49 19.80 14.88
CA ARG A 183 12.67 19.06 13.63
C ARG A 183 11.33 18.81 12.97
N VAL A 184 11.22 19.22 11.71
CA VAL A 184 10.05 18.94 10.86
C VAL A 184 10.40 17.77 9.94
N ILE A 185 9.72 16.63 10.16
CA ILE A 185 9.87 15.42 9.34
C ILE A 185 8.67 15.32 8.39
N PRO A 186 8.84 15.56 7.07
CA PRO A 186 7.76 15.39 6.12
C PRO A 186 7.54 13.90 5.79
N TYR A 187 6.39 13.57 5.22
CA TYR A 187 6.12 12.24 4.68
C TYR A 187 6.98 11.95 3.43
N ARG A 188 7.22 12.97 2.60
CA ARG A 188 8.15 12.96 1.46
C ARG A 188 8.85 14.32 1.39
N GLY A 189 10.17 14.32 1.20
CA GLY A 189 10.97 15.54 1.03
C GLY A 189 12.07 15.71 2.07
N SER A 190 12.68 16.89 2.07
CA SER A 190 13.81 17.25 2.93
C SER A 190 13.39 17.53 4.36
N TRP A 191 14.25 17.17 5.32
CA TRP A 191 14.06 17.51 6.73
C TRP A 191 14.46 18.96 6.98
N LEU A 192 13.75 19.62 7.89
CA LEU A 192 14.08 20.97 8.36
C LEU A 192 14.40 20.91 9.85
N ASP A 193 15.59 21.35 10.19
CA ASP A 193 16.11 21.38 11.56
C ASP A 193 16.35 22.82 12.01
N PHE A 194 15.91 23.13 13.23
CA PHE A 194 16.12 24.41 13.91
C PHE A 194 16.78 24.12 15.26
N GLU A 195 17.88 24.82 15.56
CA GLU A 195 18.65 24.65 16.79
C GLU A 195 18.99 26.03 17.41
N PHE A 196 19.20 26.06 18.73
CA PHE A 196 19.48 27.26 19.54
C PHE A 196 20.90 27.32 20.11
#